data_AF-A0A4Q5QF61-F1
#
_entry.id   AF-A0A4Q5QF61-F1
#
_cell.length_a   1.000
_cell.length_b   1.000
_cell.length_c   1.000
_cell.angle_alpha   90.00
_cell.angle_beta   90.00
_cell.angle_gamma   90.00
#
_symmetry.space_group_name_H-M   'P 1'
#
loop_
_entity.id
_entity.type
_entity.pdbx_description
1 polymer ?
#
loop_
_entity_poly.entity_id
_entity_poly.type
_entity_poly.pdbx_seq_one_letter_code
_entity_poly.pdbx_strand_id
1 'polypeptide(L)'
;GDDIQAIAALLPVFSSYVLSFVYVGIYWNNHHHMLFATEKVNGKVLWANLHLLFWLSLVPFGTEWMGENHFTQWPVALYGVILFMDAIAYSILARILMKQAGKDSKLAKAFGNDNKGKISILIYLIAFGLAFVNPKFSLMLYTVVAVIWFIPDPRIEHTILN
;
A
#
# COMPACT_ATOMS: atom_id res chain seq x y z
N GLY A 1 -27.39 5.15 20.39
CA GLY A 1 -27.17 6.19 21.39
C GLY A 1 -26.12 7.13 20.88
N ASP A 2 -26.16 8.37 21.33
CA ASP A 2 -25.21 9.45 21.08
C ASP A 2 -24.41 9.80 22.37
N ASP A 3 -24.37 8.86 23.32
CA ASP A 3 -23.71 8.98 24.61
C ASP A 3 -22.24 8.50 24.57
N ILE A 4 -21.52 8.74 25.68
CA ILE A 4 -20.10 8.37 25.80
C ILE A 4 -19.90 6.85 25.66
N GLN A 5 -20.85 6.04 26.15
CA GLN A 5 -20.78 4.59 25.98
C GLN A 5 -20.88 4.18 24.50
N ALA A 6 -21.75 4.82 23.73
CA ALA A 6 -21.84 4.60 22.28
C ALA A 6 -20.54 5.00 21.57
N ILE A 7 -19.89 6.10 21.98
CA ILE A 7 -18.58 6.50 21.43
C ILE A 7 -17.50 5.46 21.79
N ALA A 8 -17.47 4.98 23.03
CA ALA A 8 -16.50 3.96 23.45
C ALA A 8 -16.65 2.66 22.65
N ALA A 9 -17.89 2.28 22.29
CA ALA A 9 -18.15 1.13 21.44
C ALA A 9 -17.61 1.27 20.00
N LEU A 10 -17.34 2.50 19.53
CA LEU A 10 -16.75 2.77 18.21
C LEU A 10 -15.22 2.66 18.18
N LEU A 11 -14.54 2.57 19.34
CA LEU A 11 -13.07 2.52 19.39
C LEU A 11 -12.45 1.38 18.55
N PRO A 12 -13.00 0.15 18.52
CA PRO A 12 -12.48 -0.91 17.65
C PRO A 12 -12.57 -0.56 16.17
N VAL A 13 -13.72 -0.05 15.73
CA VAL A 13 -13.96 0.37 14.33
C VAL A 13 -13.02 1.53 13.96
N PHE A 14 -12.89 2.52 14.84
CA PHE A 14 -11.97 3.64 14.66
C PHE A 14 -10.51 3.18 14.57
N SER A 15 -10.11 2.17 15.33
CA SER A 15 -8.76 1.60 15.26
C SER A 15 -8.48 0.94 13.90
N SER A 16 -9.46 0.21 13.35
CA SER A 16 -9.38 -0.33 11.99
C SER A 16 -9.25 0.79 10.96
N TYR A 17 -10.03 1.86 11.10
CA TYR A 17 -9.92 3.04 10.23
C TYR A 17 -8.52 3.68 10.30
N VAL A 18 -7.96 3.89 11.49
CA VAL A 18 -6.62 4.46 11.67
C VAL A 18 -5.57 3.56 11.00
N LEU A 19 -5.68 2.24 11.15
CA LEU A 19 -4.79 1.29 10.47
C LEU A 19 -4.89 1.43 8.94
N SER A 20 -6.09 1.49 8.38
CA SER A 20 -6.29 1.72 6.95
C SER A 20 -5.71 3.06 6.49
N PHE A 21 -5.92 4.13 7.26
CA PHE A 21 -5.39 5.45 6.97
C PHE A 21 -3.86 5.44 6.94
N VAL A 22 -3.20 4.72 7.85
CA VAL A 22 -1.74 4.55 7.83
C VAL A 22 -1.29 3.88 6.53
N TYR A 23 -1.95 2.79 6.10
CA TYR A 23 -1.61 2.15 4.81
C TYR A 23 -1.79 3.09 3.62
N VAL A 24 -2.92 3.79 3.54
CA VAL A 24 -3.17 4.77 2.47
C VAL A 24 -2.14 5.90 2.51
N GLY A 25 -1.78 6.39 3.69
CA GLY A 25 -0.76 7.41 3.90
C GLY A 25 0.63 6.97 3.46
N ILE A 26 1.00 5.72 3.74
CA ILE A 26 2.25 5.11 3.25
C ILE A 26 2.29 5.14 1.71
N TYR A 27 1.24 4.65 1.05
CA TYR A 27 1.18 4.66 -0.41
C TYR A 27 1.18 6.08 -0.97
N TRP A 28 0.41 6.98 -0.36
CA TRP A 28 0.34 8.38 -0.77
C TRP A 28 1.71 9.06 -0.69
N ASN A 29 2.47 8.85 0.39
CA ASN A 29 3.79 9.46 0.55
C ASN A 29 4.77 8.97 -0.52
N ASN A 30 4.86 7.65 -0.72
CA ASN A 30 5.70 7.05 -1.75
C ASN A 30 5.25 7.43 -3.17
N HIS A 31 3.95 7.63 -3.38
CA HIS A 31 3.37 8.05 -4.66
C HIS A 31 3.62 9.54 -4.95
N HIS A 32 3.56 10.40 -3.92
CA HIS A 32 3.74 11.84 -4.08
C HIS A 32 5.15 12.18 -4.56
N HIS A 33 6.19 11.54 -3.99
CA HIS A 33 7.56 11.69 -4.48
C HIS A 33 7.72 11.31 -5.96
N MET A 34 7.03 10.24 -6.39
CA MET A 34 7.07 9.77 -7.76
C MET A 34 6.39 10.75 -8.73
N LEU A 35 5.23 11.30 -8.37
CA LEU A 35 4.56 12.31 -9.18
C LEU A 35 5.28 13.65 -9.17
N PHE A 36 5.88 14.05 -8.06
CA PHE A 36 6.67 15.28 -7.98
C PHE A 36 7.85 15.27 -8.97
N ALA A 37 8.47 14.11 -9.18
CA ALA A 37 9.54 13.93 -10.16
C ALA A 37 9.05 13.75 -11.61
N THR A 38 7.74 13.87 -11.87
CA THR A 38 7.15 13.67 -13.21
C THR A 38 6.90 15.00 -13.92
N GLU A 39 7.52 15.20 -15.08
CA GLU A 39 7.37 16.45 -15.85
C GLU A 39 6.07 16.54 -16.67
N LYS A 40 5.54 15.39 -17.12
CA LYS A 40 4.37 15.33 -18.00
C LYS A 40 3.43 14.21 -17.59
N VAL A 41 2.14 14.49 -17.54
CA VAL A 41 1.08 13.49 -17.30
C VAL A 41 0.29 13.28 -18.57
N ASN A 42 0.15 12.02 -19.00
CA ASN A 42 -0.66 11.64 -20.17
C ASN A 42 -1.77 10.64 -19.76
N GLY A 43 -2.63 10.26 -20.71
CA GLY A 43 -3.74 9.35 -20.43
C GLY A 43 -3.31 8.00 -19.85
N LYS A 44 -2.15 7.44 -20.24
CA LYS A 44 -1.67 6.16 -19.69
C LYS A 44 -1.31 6.28 -18.20
N VAL A 45 -0.68 7.39 -17.81
CA VAL A 45 -0.39 7.71 -16.41
C VAL A 45 -1.69 7.84 -15.62
N LEU A 46 -2.69 8.56 -16.15
CA LEU A 46 -3.97 8.76 -15.48
C LEU A 46 -4.72 7.44 -15.25
N TRP A 47 -4.76 6.55 -16.25
CA TRP A 47 -5.40 5.23 -16.10
C TRP A 47 -4.66 4.33 -15.10
N ALA A 48 -3.32 4.33 -15.11
CA ALA A 48 -2.54 3.57 -14.15
C ALA A 48 -2.70 4.13 -12.71
N ASN A 49 -2.80 5.45 -12.56
CA ASN A 49 -3.11 6.08 -11.30
C ASN A 49 -4.52 5.72 -10.82
N LEU A 50 -5.52 5.74 -11.70
CA LEU A 50 -6.88 5.32 -11.35
C LEU A 50 -6.93 3.85 -10.92
N HIS A 51 -6.17 2.98 -11.58
CA HIS A 51 -6.03 1.58 -11.18
C HIS A 51 -5.45 1.41 -9.77
N LEU A 52 -4.44 2.20 -9.41
CA LEU A 52 -3.91 2.25 -8.04
C LEU A 52 -4.95 2.77 -7.05
N LEU A 53 -5.62 3.88 -7.37
CA LEU A 53 -6.65 4.47 -6.51
C LEU A 53 -7.82 3.53 -6.25
N PHE A 54 -8.18 2.69 -7.22
CA PHE A 54 -9.20 1.66 -7.06
C PHE A 54 -8.81 0.65 -5.97
N TRP A 55 -7.59 0.13 -5.97
CA TRP A 55 -7.18 -0.83 -4.93
C TRP A 55 -7.01 -0.16 -3.56
N LEU A 56 -6.47 1.06 -3.52
CA LEU A 56 -6.32 1.81 -2.28
C LEU A 56 -7.67 2.14 -1.64
N SER A 57 -8.72 2.36 -2.44
CA SER A 57 -10.07 2.61 -1.91
C SER A 57 -10.72 1.37 -1.28
N LEU A 58 -10.19 0.17 -1.57
CA LEU A 58 -10.64 -1.09 -0.94
C LEU A 58 -9.92 -1.38 0.39
N VAL A 59 -8.80 -0.71 0.70
CA VAL A 59 -8.05 -0.92 1.94
C VAL A 59 -8.92 -0.69 3.19
N PRO A 60 -9.70 0.41 3.32
CA PRO A 60 -10.59 0.62 4.45
C PRO A 60 -11.62 -0.50 4.60
N PHE A 61 -12.27 -0.87 3.50
CA PHE A 61 -13.26 -1.96 3.46
C PHE A 61 -12.66 -3.28 3.94
N GLY A 62 -11.50 -3.67 3.41
CA GLY A 62 -10.85 -4.92 3.80
C GLY A 62 -10.37 -4.94 5.26
N THR A 63 -9.90 -3.80 5.77
CA THR A 63 -9.44 -3.69 7.17
C THR A 63 -10.60 -3.78 8.15
N GLU A 64 -11.70 -3.09 7.86
CA GLU A 64 -12.92 -3.13 8.66
C GLU A 64 -13.52 -4.54 8.67
N TRP A 65 -13.69 -5.14 7.49
CA TRP A 65 -14.24 -6.49 7.36
C TRP A 65 -13.41 -7.53 8.12
N MET A 66 -12.08 -7.40 8.09
CA MET A 66 -11.17 -8.22 8.88
C MET A 66 -11.37 -8.04 10.39
N GLY A 67 -11.53 -6.80 10.86
CA GLY A 67 -11.79 -6.48 12.27
C GLY A 67 -13.13 -7.03 12.77
N GLU A 68 -14.22 -6.81 12.03
CA GLU A 68 -15.56 -7.30 12.38
C GLU A 68 -15.63 -8.84 12.46
N ASN A 69 -14.86 -9.50 11.60
CA ASN A 69 -14.84 -10.96 11.51
C ASN A 69 -13.69 -11.57 12.33
N HIS A 70 -13.19 -10.85 13.35
CA HIS A 70 -12.20 -11.31 14.32
C HIS A 70 -10.96 -11.93 13.66
N PHE A 71 -10.52 -11.34 12.54
CA PHE A 71 -9.33 -11.76 11.79
C PHE A 71 -9.35 -13.24 11.35
N THR A 72 -10.53 -13.73 10.97
CA THR A 72 -10.68 -15.09 10.42
C THR A 72 -10.03 -15.24 9.04
N GLN A 73 -9.88 -16.49 8.59
CA GLN A 73 -9.13 -16.88 7.39
C GLN A 73 -9.47 -16.05 6.14
N TRP A 74 -10.73 -16.04 5.72
CA TRP A 74 -11.12 -15.41 4.45
C TRP A 74 -10.97 -13.88 4.46
N PRO A 75 -11.39 -13.16 5.51
CA PRO A 75 -11.13 -11.73 5.61
C PRO A 75 -9.64 -11.38 5.55
N VAL A 76 -8.79 -12.11 6.26
CA VAL A 76 -7.33 -11.89 6.25
C VAL A 76 -6.73 -12.20 4.88
N ALA A 77 -7.15 -13.30 4.24
CA ALA A 77 -6.67 -13.67 2.91
C ALA A 77 -7.05 -12.61 1.86
N LEU A 78 -8.30 -12.16 1.85
CA LEU A 78 -8.78 -11.14 0.90
C LEU A 78 -8.16 -9.77 1.16
N TYR A 79 -7.91 -9.42 2.41
CA TYR A 79 -7.11 -8.24 2.74
C TYR A 79 -5.69 -8.34 2.15
N GLY A 80 -5.07 -9.51 2.23
CA GLY A 80 -3.81 -9.81 1.55
C GLY A 80 -3.85 -9.61 0.03
N VAL A 81 -4.96 -10.00 -0.63
CA VAL A 81 -5.15 -9.76 -2.06
C VAL A 81 -5.21 -8.26 -2.36
N ILE A 82 -5.92 -7.48 -1.54
CA ILE A 82 -5.98 -6.02 -1.71
C ILE A 82 -4.57 -5.41 -1.63
N LEU A 83 -3.82 -5.71 -0.56
CA LEU A 83 -2.46 -5.17 -0.38
C LEU A 83 -1.48 -5.64 -1.47
N PHE A 84 -1.61 -6.90 -1.91
CA PHE A 84 -0.85 -7.43 -3.03
C PHE A 84 -1.14 -6.63 -4.31
N MET A 85 -2.42 -6.39 -4.60
CA MET A 85 -2.83 -5.65 -5.80
C MET A 85 -2.47 -4.16 -5.72
N ASP A 86 -2.48 -3.54 -4.54
CA ASP A 86 -1.94 -2.20 -4.33
C ASP A 86 -0.45 -2.13 -4.73
N ALA A 87 0.35 -3.10 -4.28
CA ALA A 87 1.77 -3.17 -4.61
C ALA A 87 2.01 -3.39 -6.12
N ILE A 88 1.19 -4.22 -6.77
CA ILE A 88 1.24 -4.43 -8.22
C ILE A 88 0.84 -3.16 -8.97
N ALA A 89 -0.26 -2.51 -8.60
CA ALA A 89 -0.75 -1.29 -9.23
C ALA A 89 0.25 -0.14 -9.10
N TYR A 90 0.85 0.04 -7.92
CA TYR A 90 1.92 0.99 -7.68
C TYR A 90 3.12 0.71 -8.59
N SER A 91 3.55 -0.55 -8.69
CA SER A 91 4.65 -0.97 -9.56
C SER A 91 4.37 -0.70 -11.04
N ILE A 92 3.12 -0.87 -11.50
CA ILE A 92 2.71 -0.55 -12.87
C ILE A 92 2.82 0.95 -13.12
N LEU A 93 2.28 1.78 -12.23
CA LEU A 93 2.35 3.23 -12.33
C LEU A 93 3.80 3.73 -12.36
N ALA A 94 4.64 3.23 -11.44
CA ALA A 94 6.06 3.55 -11.38
C ALA A 94 6.78 3.20 -12.68
N ARG A 95 6.53 2.01 -13.25
CA ARG A 95 7.13 1.61 -14.54
C ARG A 95 6.69 2.49 -15.70
N ILE A 96 5.43 2.91 -15.75
CA ILE A 96 4.93 3.80 -16.80
C ILE A 96 5.62 5.17 -16.69
N LEU A 97 5.73 5.72 -15.48
CA LEU A 97 6.37 7.00 -15.23
C LEU A 97 7.87 6.96 -15.54
N MET A 98 8.60 5.93 -15.08
CA MET A 98 10.01 5.75 -15.42
C MET A 98 10.23 5.60 -16.93
N LYS A 99 9.38 4.83 -17.62
CA LYS A 99 9.48 4.67 -19.08
C LYS A 99 9.24 5.99 -19.81
N GLN A 100 8.33 6.82 -19.30
CA GLN A 100 8.04 8.14 -19.86
C GLN A 100 9.14 9.17 -19.58
N ALA A 101 9.72 9.16 -18.38
CA ALA A 101 10.78 10.07 -17.98
C ALA A 101 12.14 9.75 -18.66
N GLY A 102 12.32 8.50 -19.10
CA GLY A 102 13.56 8.03 -19.74
C GLY A 102 14.56 7.47 -18.74
N LYS A 103 15.49 6.63 -19.23
CA LYS A 103 16.42 5.85 -18.39
C LYS A 103 17.39 6.70 -17.56
N ASP A 104 17.72 7.90 -18.03
CA ASP A 104 18.66 8.80 -17.37
C ASP A 104 18.00 9.79 -16.40
N SER A 105 16.66 9.75 -16.29
CA SER A 105 15.89 10.62 -15.41
C SER A 105 16.21 10.38 -13.93
N LYS A 106 16.08 11.44 -13.11
CA LYS A 106 16.19 11.34 -11.65
C LYS A 106 15.25 10.27 -11.09
N LEU A 107 14.04 10.17 -11.63
CA LEU A 107 13.04 9.18 -11.23
C LEU A 107 13.50 7.73 -11.47
N ALA A 108 14.03 7.43 -12.67
CA ALA A 108 14.52 6.09 -12.99
C ALA A 108 15.73 5.69 -12.13
N LYS A 109 16.62 6.65 -11.83
CA LYS A 109 17.79 6.43 -10.95
C LYS A 109 17.40 6.21 -9.50
N ALA A 110 16.43 6.98 -8.99
CA ALA A 110 15.92 6.86 -7.63
C ALA A 110 15.22 5.51 -7.38
N PHE A 111 14.43 5.03 -8.34
CA PHE A 111 13.75 3.72 -8.25
C PHE A 111 14.69 2.53 -8.49
N GLY A 112 15.67 2.67 -9.40
CA GLY A 112 16.65 1.63 -9.69
C GLY A 112 16.01 0.26 -9.98
N ASN A 113 16.43 -0.78 -9.24
CA ASN A 113 15.91 -2.15 -9.40
C ASN A 113 14.64 -2.43 -8.57
N ASP A 114 14.16 -1.47 -7.77
CA ASP A 114 12.99 -1.60 -6.89
C ASP A 114 12.93 -2.91 -6.09
N ASN A 115 14.04 -3.25 -5.43
CA ASN A 115 14.10 -4.48 -4.61
C ASN A 115 13.08 -4.44 -3.46
N LYS A 116 12.83 -3.25 -2.89
CA LYS A 116 11.86 -3.06 -1.79
C LYS A 116 10.44 -3.41 -2.25
N GLY A 117 10.02 -2.93 -3.43
CA GLY A 117 8.74 -3.30 -4.07
C GLY A 117 8.63 -4.80 -4.34
N LYS A 118 9.63 -5.40 -4.98
CA LYS A 118 9.63 -6.83 -5.32
C LYS A 118 9.55 -7.74 -4.09
N ILE A 119 10.31 -7.43 -3.05
CA ILE A 119 10.27 -8.18 -1.78
C ILE A 119 8.89 -8.06 -1.14
N SER A 120 8.29 -6.87 -1.14
CA SER A 120 6.96 -6.64 -0.55
C SER A 120 5.87 -7.43 -1.26
N ILE A 121 5.89 -7.45 -2.60
CA ILE A 121 4.98 -8.26 -3.42
C ILE A 121 5.09 -9.75 -3.05
N LEU A 122 6.33 -10.26 -2.91
CA LEU A 122 6.56 -11.65 -2.53
C LEU A 122 6.05 -11.94 -1.11
N ILE A 123 6.29 -11.03 -0.16
CA ILE A 123 5.79 -11.17 1.22
C ILE A 123 4.25 -11.21 1.23
N TYR A 124 3.57 -10.34 0.49
CA TYR A 124 2.11 -10.35 0.39
C TYR A 124 1.58 -11.67 -0.19
N LEU A 125 2.23 -12.21 -1.22
CA LEU A 125 1.87 -13.50 -1.81
C LEU A 125 2.05 -14.67 -0.83
N ILE A 126 3.15 -14.69 -0.08
CA ILE A 126 3.40 -15.70 0.96
C ILE A 126 2.37 -15.55 2.09
N ALA A 127 2.12 -14.33 2.53
CA ALA A 127 1.16 -14.03 3.58
C ALA A 127 -0.26 -14.45 3.20
N PHE A 128 -0.68 -14.26 1.94
CA PHE A 128 -1.94 -14.81 1.43
C PHE A 128 -2.02 -16.33 1.62
N GLY A 129 -0.98 -17.08 1.24
CA GLY A 129 -0.95 -18.53 1.42
C GLY A 129 -0.99 -18.95 2.89
N LEU A 130 -0.30 -18.21 3.76
CA LEU A 130 -0.29 -18.46 5.21
C LEU A 130 -1.63 -18.20 5.89
N ALA A 131 -2.54 -17.44 5.26
CA ALA A 131 -3.85 -17.15 5.84
C ALA A 131 -4.67 -18.43 6.03
N PHE A 132 -4.47 -19.41 5.15
CA PHE A 132 -5.11 -20.74 5.18
C PHE A 132 -4.48 -21.70 6.19
N VAL A 133 -3.31 -21.37 6.75
CA VAL A 133 -2.65 -22.15 7.81
C VAL A 133 -2.95 -21.54 9.16
N ASN A 134 -2.66 -20.25 9.31
CA ASN A 134 -2.97 -19.47 10.49
C ASN A 134 -2.97 -17.97 10.13
N PRO A 135 -4.13 -17.29 10.21
CA PRO A 135 -4.25 -15.87 9.84
C PRO A 135 -3.28 -14.95 10.59
N LYS A 136 -2.84 -15.32 11.79
CA LYS A 136 -1.88 -14.54 12.58
C LYS A 136 -0.53 -14.39 11.89
N PHE A 137 -0.07 -15.41 11.15
CA PHE A 137 1.19 -15.30 10.41
C PHE A 137 1.08 -14.32 9.25
N SER A 138 -0.07 -14.31 8.56
CA SER A 138 -0.36 -13.34 7.50
C SER A 138 -0.38 -11.91 8.04
N LEU A 139 -1.07 -11.69 9.16
CA LEU A 139 -1.10 -10.38 9.82
C LEU A 139 0.29 -9.89 10.19
N MET A 140 1.12 -10.76 10.78
CA MET A 140 2.50 -10.42 11.12
C MET A 140 3.29 -9.97 9.88
N LEU A 141 3.15 -10.69 8.77
CA LEU A 141 3.81 -10.32 7.52
C LEU A 141 3.27 -9.02 6.91
N TYR A 142 1.96 -8.78 6.95
CA TYR A 142 1.38 -7.50 6.52
C TYR A 142 1.94 -6.34 7.34
N THR A 143 1.99 -6.48 8.67
CA THR A 143 2.59 -5.48 9.56
C THR A 143 4.07 -5.25 9.25
N VAL A 144 4.84 -6.30 8.98
CA VAL A 144 6.26 -6.16 8.59
C VAL A 144 6.39 -5.32 7.32
N VAL A 145 5.57 -5.57 6.30
CA VAL A 145 5.58 -4.76 5.08
C VAL A 145 5.19 -3.31 5.37
N ALA A 146 4.16 -3.08 6.19
CA ALA A 146 3.77 -1.73 6.58
C ALA A 146 4.93 -0.97 7.26
N VAL A 147 5.64 -1.61 8.19
CA VAL A 147 6.81 -1.02 8.88
C VAL A 147 7.95 -0.72 7.91
N ILE A 148 8.24 -1.64 6.97
CA ILE A 148 9.26 -1.44 5.92
C ILE A 148 8.97 -0.17 5.12
N TRP A 149 7.70 0.11 4.81
CA TRP A 149 7.31 1.26 3.98
C TRP A 149 6.95 2.52 4.76
N PHE A 150 6.67 2.40 6.06
CA PHE A 150 6.48 3.56 6.94
C PHE A 150 7.75 4.42 7.02
N ILE A 151 8.92 3.77 6.96
CA ILE A 151 10.21 4.46 6.84
C ILE A 151 10.43 4.81 5.35
N PRO A 152 10.49 6.11 4.98
CA PRO A 152 10.74 6.55 3.61
C PRO A 152 12.06 5.99 3.07
N ASP A 153 12.14 5.71 1.77
CA ASP A 153 13.42 5.28 1.18
C ASP A 153 14.38 6.49 1.11
N PRO A 154 15.49 6.50 1.87
CA PRO A 154 16.40 7.64 1.91
C PRO A 154 16.99 7.95 0.52
N ARG A 155 17.09 6.95 -0.36
CA ARG A 155 17.62 7.13 -1.72
C ARG A 155 16.73 8.03 -2.57
N ILE A 156 15.41 7.92 -2.40
CA ILE A 156 14.44 8.72 -3.13
C ILE A 156 14.50 10.17 -2.65
N GLU A 157 14.53 10.36 -1.32
CA GLU A 157 14.62 11.69 -0.71
C GLU A 157 15.92 12.42 -1.10
N HIS A 158 17.07 11.76 -0.98
CA HIS A 158 18.37 12.36 -1.33
C HIS A 158 18.55 12.64 -2.82
N THR A 159 17.89 11.89 -3.73
CA THR A 159 18.05 12.06 -5.19
C THR A 159 17.03 13.04 -5.78
N ILE A 160 15.85 13.18 -5.16
CA ILE A 160 14.80 14.09 -5.64
C ILE A 160 15.00 15.50 -5.08
N LEU A 161 15.42 15.64 -3.82
CA LEU A 161 15.58 16.94 -3.16
C LEU A 161 16.94 17.61 -3.43
N ASN A 162 17.96 16.86 -3.85
CA ASN A 162 19.25 17.38 -4.30
C ASN A 162 19.39 17.32 -5.83
#